data_AF-A0A7X9EEE4-F1
#
_entry.id   AF-A0A7X9EEE4-F1
#
_cell.length_a   1.000
_cell.length_b   1.000
_cell.length_c   1.000
_cell.angle_alpha   90.00
_cell.angle_beta   90.00
_cell.angle_gamma   90.00
#
_symmetry.space_group_name_H-M   'P 1'
#
loop_
_entity.id
_entity.type
_entity.pdbx_description
1 polymer ?
#
loop_
_entity_poly.entity_id
_entity_poly.type
_entity_poly.pdbx_seq_one_letter_code
_entity_poly.pdbx_strand_id
1 'polypeptide(L)'
;MLKAYKTEINPNDQQKQKIHQTIGVCRFVYNFYITHNKEIYEKEKRFISGRGFSKWLNKEFIPNNPKYKWIKDVGSKAVKQSIMNAEQAFKRF
;
A
#
# COMPACT_ATOMS: atom_id res chain seq x y z
N MET A 1 18.91 -27.44 12.13
CA MET A 1 17.96 -26.90 13.12
C MET A 1 17.93 -25.38 12.97
N LEU A 2 16.80 -24.77 12.61
CA LEU A 2 16.69 -23.31 12.49
C LEU A 2 16.67 -22.70 13.89
N LYS A 3 17.65 -21.86 14.23
CA LYS A 3 17.66 -21.09 15.48
C LYS A 3 16.86 -19.81 15.26
N ALA A 4 15.82 -19.62 16.07
CA ALA A 4 15.09 -18.36 16.12
C ALA A 4 15.68 -17.47 17.23
N TYR A 5 15.85 -16.19 16.93
CA TYR A 5 16.31 -15.17 17.89
C TYR A 5 15.18 -14.18 18.13
N LYS A 6 14.88 -13.90 19.39
CA LYS A 6 13.98 -12.80 19.80
C LYS A 6 14.86 -11.64 20.24
N THR A 7 14.86 -10.58 19.46
CA THR A 7 15.61 -9.35 19.75
C THR A 7 14.68 -8.16 19.68
N GLU A 8 14.89 -7.20 20.56
CA GLU A 8 14.21 -5.91 20.49
C GLU A 8 14.92 -5.03 19.46
N ILE A 9 14.14 -4.20 18.76
CA ILE A 9 14.68 -3.15 17.90
C ILE A 9 14.67 -1.84 18.70
N ASN A 10 15.81 -1.14 18.75
CA ASN A 10 15.91 0.19 19.35
C ASN A 10 16.17 1.23 18.25
N PRO A 11 15.14 1.68 17.52
CA PRO A 11 15.32 2.60 16.40
C PRO A 11 15.70 4.00 16.89
N ASN A 12 16.61 4.65 16.17
CA ASN A 12 16.83 6.09 16.33
C ASN A 12 15.65 6.90 15.78
N ASP A 13 15.64 8.21 15.99
CA ASP A 13 14.48 9.04 15.63
C ASP A 13 14.20 9.09 14.12
N GLN A 14 15.24 9.06 13.29
CA GLN A 14 15.08 8.95 11.82
C GLN A 14 14.44 7.62 11.42
N GLN A 15 14.85 6.52 12.05
CA GLN A 15 14.28 5.19 11.82
C GLN A 15 12.82 5.12 12.29
N LYS A 16 12.50 5.66 13.47
CA LYS A 16 11.11 5.77 13.95
C LYS A 16 10.24 6.54 12.97
N GLN A 17 10.71 7.70 12.50
CA GLN A 17 9.99 8.50 11.51
C GLN A 17 9.74 7.69 10.23
N LYS A 18 10.74 6.97 9.72
CA LYS A 18 10.59 6.14 8.52
C LYS A 18 9.61 4.99 8.71
N ILE A 19 9.63 4.34 9.88
CA ILE A 19 8.68 3.28 10.25
C ILE A 19 7.26 3.84 10.24
N HIS A 20 7.01 4.96 10.93
CA HIS A 20 5.69 5.60 11.00
C HIS A 20 5.19 6.05 9.62
N GLN A 21 6.04 6.67 8.82
CA GLN A 21 5.72 7.04 7.43
C GLN A 21 5.34 5.81 6.62
N THR A 22 6.13 4.74 6.69
CA THR A 22 5.87 3.50 5.95
C THR A 22 4.53 2.87 6.34
N ILE A 23 4.25 2.78 7.64
CA ILE A 23 2.95 2.26 8.14
C ILE A 23 1.80 3.15 7.66
N GLY A 24 1.95 4.47 7.74
CA GLY A 24 0.95 5.44 7.30
C GLY A 24 0.63 5.33 5.81
N VAL A 25 1.66 5.27 4.96
CA VAL A 25 1.51 5.07 3.52
C VAL A 25 0.85 3.74 3.21
N CYS A 26 1.30 2.64 3.83
CA CYS A 26 0.73 1.32 3.60
C CYS A 26 -0.76 1.30 3.96
N ARG A 27 -1.15 1.88 5.10
CA ARG A 27 -2.56 1.99 5.52
C ARG A 27 -3.38 2.81 4.52
N PHE A 28 -2.85 3.95 4.08
CA PHE A 28 -3.53 4.80 3.09
C PHE A 28 -3.76 4.04 1.78
N VAL A 29 -2.71 3.43 1.21
CA VAL A 29 -2.79 2.74 -0.08
C VAL A 29 -3.70 1.51 -0.01
N TYR A 30 -3.72 0.80 1.12
CA TYR A 30 -4.65 -0.31 1.37
C TYR A 30 -6.10 0.15 1.25
N ASN A 31 -6.48 1.19 2.00
CA ASN A 31 -7.83 1.74 1.98
C ASN A 31 -8.17 2.33 0.61
N PHE A 32 -7.20 2.96 -0.04
CA PHE A 32 -7.40 3.54 -1.36
C PHE A 32 -7.69 2.47 -2.43
N TYR A 33 -7.02 1.31 -2.38
CA TYR A 33 -7.36 0.17 -3.23
C TYR A 33 -8.82 -0.27 -3.05
N ILE A 34 -9.28 -0.36 -1.80
CA ILE A 34 -10.66 -0.77 -1.50
C ILE A 34 -11.66 0.25 -2.02
N THR A 35 -11.48 1.53 -1.70
CA THR A 35 -12.36 2.62 -2.16
C THR A 35 -12.45 2.65 -3.68
N HIS A 36 -11.30 2.59 -4.36
CA HIS A 36 -11.26 2.64 -5.81
C HIS A 36 -11.93 1.42 -6.47
N ASN A 37 -11.79 0.22 -5.89
CA ASN A 37 -12.52 -0.96 -6.38
C ASN A 37 -14.02 -0.85 -6.16
N LYS A 38 -14.48 -0.27 -5.05
CA LYS A 38 -15.91 -0.01 -4.82
C LYS A 38 -16.47 0.92 -5.88
N GLU A 39 -15.79 2.04 -6.16
CA GLU A 39 -16.20 2.99 -7.20
C GLU A 39 -16.26 2.36 -8.60
N ILE A 40 -15.28 1.53 -8.96
CA ILE A 40 -15.28 0.81 -10.25
C ILE A 40 -16.41 -0.21 -10.29
N TYR A 41 -16.62 -0.95 -9.22
CA TYR A 41 -17.67 -1.97 -9.17
C TYR A 41 -19.06 -1.34 -9.30
N GLU A 42 -19.32 -0.20 -8.67
CA GLU A 42 -20.57 0.53 -8.80
C GLU A 42 -20.87 0.92 -10.25
N LYS A 43 -19.85 1.37 -11.00
CA LYS A 43 -19.97 1.86 -12.38
C LYS A 43 -19.97 0.74 -13.43
N GLU A 44 -19.08 -0.22 -13.28
CA GLU A 44 -18.71 -1.18 -14.35
C GLU A 44 -18.96 -2.63 -13.96
N LYS A 45 -19.43 -2.90 -12.73
CA LYS A 45 -19.66 -4.25 -12.18
C LYS A 45 -18.46 -5.20 -12.30
N ARG A 46 -17.25 -4.64 -12.27
CA ARG A 46 -15.98 -5.38 -12.29
C ARG A 46 -15.03 -4.92 -11.20
N PHE A 47 -13.98 -5.71 -10.98
CA PHE A 47 -12.89 -5.39 -10.05
C PHE A 47 -11.58 -5.22 -10.79
N ILE A 48 -10.64 -4.50 -10.18
CA ILE A 48 -9.27 -4.41 -10.66
C ILE A 48 -8.34 -5.22 -9.76
N SER A 49 -7.38 -5.91 -10.38
CA SER A 49 -6.32 -6.60 -9.64
C SER A 49 -5.42 -5.58 -8.93
N GLY A 50 -4.75 -6.01 -7.86
CA GLY A 50 -3.78 -5.18 -7.18
C GLY A 50 -2.62 -4.78 -8.09
N ARG A 51 -2.25 -5.63 -9.07
CA ARG A 51 -1.27 -5.28 -10.11
C ARG A 51 -1.78 -4.15 -11.01
N GLY A 52 -3.05 -4.22 -11.44
CA GLY A 52 -3.71 -3.18 -12.22
C GLY A 52 -3.74 -1.85 -11.46
N PHE A 53 -4.20 -1.89 -10.21
CA PHE A 53 -4.20 -0.73 -9.32
C PHE A 53 -2.79 -0.14 -9.12
N SER A 54 -1.79 -0.99 -8.86
CA SER A 54 -0.41 -0.52 -8.69
C SER A 54 0.13 0.16 -9.95
N LYS A 55 -0.25 -0.30 -11.15
CA LYS A 55 0.16 0.33 -12.41
C LYS A 55 -0.51 1.70 -12.56
N TRP A 56 -1.83 1.76 -12.38
CA TRP A 56 -2.60 3.00 -12.43
C TRP A 56 -2.12 4.03 -11.40
N LEU A 57 -1.94 3.61 -10.14
CA LEU A 57 -1.47 4.47 -9.05
C LEU A 57 -0.15 5.18 -9.41
N ASN A 58 0.79 4.43 -9.98
CA ASN A 58 2.15 4.95 -10.25
C ASN A 58 2.28 5.70 -11.57
N LYS A 59 1.54 5.27 -12.61
CA LYS A 59 1.66 5.81 -13.97
C LYS A 59 0.65 6.91 -14.28
N GLU A 60 -0.48 6.95 -13.58
CA GLU A 60 -1.59 7.85 -13.89
C GLU A 60 -1.95 8.71 -12.67
N PHE A 61 -2.33 8.09 -11.55
CA PHE A 61 -2.83 8.84 -10.40
C PHE A 61 -1.81 9.79 -9.78
N ILE A 62 -0.63 9.30 -9.38
CA ILE A 62 0.39 10.13 -8.72
C ILE A 62 0.93 11.23 -9.65
N PRO A 63 1.27 10.98 -10.93
CA PRO A 63 1.67 12.04 -11.86
C PRO A 63 0.63 13.15 -12.00
N ASN A 64 -0.66 12.80 -12.04
CA ASN A 64 -1.75 13.76 -12.18
C ASN A 64 -2.18 14.41 -10.85
N ASN A 65 -1.70 13.89 -9.72
CA ASN A 65 -2.03 14.41 -8.39
C ASN A 65 -0.76 14.61 -7.56
N PRO A 66 0.00 15.70 -7.80
CA PRO A 66 1.27 15.96 -7.12
C PRO A 66 1.21 15.93 -5.59
N LYS A 67 0.05 16.25 -5.02
CA LYS A 67 -0.21 16.17 -3.57
C LYS A 67 -0.06 14.76 -2.97
N TYR A 68 -0.03 13.70 -3.79
CA TYR A 68 0.19 12.32 -3.33
C TYR A 68 1.59 11.79 -3.64
N LYS A 69 2.55 12.64 -4.04
CA LYS A 69 3.94 12.22 -4.28
C LYS A 69 4.57 11.52 -3.06
N TRP A 70 4.13 11.87 -1.85
CA TRP A 70 4.60 11.29 -0.59
C TRP A 70 4.40 9.77 -0.48
N ILE A 71 3.53 9.16 -1.29
CA ILE A 71 3.40 7.69 -1.38
C ILE A 71 4.71 7.05 -1.86
N LYS A 72 5.51 7.77 -2.66
CA LYS A 72 6.80 7.33 -3.18
C LYS A 72 7.96 7.54 -2.19
N ASP A 73 7.72 8.19 -1.06
CA ASP A 73 8.76 8.48 -0.07
C ASP A 73 9.11 7.26 0.80
N VAL A 74 8.41 6.13 0.65
CA VAL A 74 8.64 4.90 1.41
C VAL A 74 8.99 3.73 0.49
N GLY A 75 9.43 2.61 1.08
CA GLY A 75 9.86 1.44 0.33
C GLY A 75 8.76 0.87 -0.56
N SER A 76 9.00 0.81 -1.88
CA SER A 76 8.04 0.32 -2.87
C SER A 76 7.56 -1.11 -2.61
N LYS A 77 8.40 -1.96 -2.01
CA LYS A 77 8.05 -3.33 -1.61
C LYS A 77 6.92 -3.35 -0.58
N ALA A 78 6.98 -2.48 0.44
CA ALA A 78 5.95 -2.40 1.48
C ALA A 78 4.61 -1.92 0.90
N VAL A 79 4.65 -0.89 0.06
CA VAL A 79 3.45 -0.37 -0.64
C VAL A 79 2.82 -1.44 -1.52
N LYS A 80 3.63 -2.14 -2.34
CA LYS A 80 3.15 -3.22 -3.19
C LYS A 80 2.52 -4.34 -2.37
N GLN A 81 3.16 -4.76 -1.28
CA GLN A 81 2.61 -5.80 -0.40
C GLN A 81 1.29 -5.36 0.22
N SER A 82 1.17 -4.09 0.64
CA SER A 82 -0.09 -3.54 1.17
C SER A 82 -1.23 -3.66 0.16
N ILE A 83 -0.98 -3.35 -1.12
CA ILE A 83 -1.96 -3.52 -2.20
C ILE A 83 -2.35 -5.00 -2.36
N MET A 84 -1.39 -5.93 -2.35
CA MET A 84 -1.68 -7.36 -2.49
C MET A 84 -2.50 -7.90 -1.30
N ASN A 85 -2.19 -7.43 -0.09
CA ASN A 85 -2.95 -7.76 1.11
C ASN A 85 -4.40 -7.23 1.02
N ALA A 86 -4.58 -6.02 0.47
CA ALA A 86 -5.90 -5.44 0.24
C ALA A 86 -6.70 -6.26 -0.77
N GLU A 87 -6.10 -6.63 -1.91
CA GLU A 87 -6.73 -7.51 -2.90
C GLU A 87 -7.12 -8.86 -2.32
N GLN A 88 -6.22 -9.48 -1.56
CA GLN A 88 -6.49 -10.78 -0.94
C GLN A 88 -7.63 -10.72 0.07
N ALA A 89 -7.65 -9.68 0.92
CA ALA A 89 -8.74 -9.47 1.87
C ALA A 89 -10.06 -9.21 1.13
N PHE A 90 -10.04 -8.33 0.14
CA PHE A 90 -11.21 -7.94 -0.64
C PHE A 90 -11.88 -9.15 -1.33
N LYS A 91 -11.10 -10.08 -1.89
CA LYS A 91 -11.61 -11.31 -2.53
C LYS A 91 -12.21 -12.34 -1.56
N ARG A 92 -11.96 -12.20 -0.26
CA ARG A 92 -12.46 -13.14 0.77
C ARG A 92 -13.81 -12.71 1.36
N PHE A 93 -14.27 -11.50 1.05
CA PHE A 93 -15.60 -11.01 1.37
C PHE A 93 -16.52 -11.21 0.17
#